data_AF-A0A497AS91-F1
#
_entry.id   AF-A0A497AS91-F1
#
_cell.length_a   1.000
_cell.length_b   1.000
_cell.length_c   1.000
_cell.angle_alpha   90.00
_cell.angle_beta   90.00
_cell.angle_gamma   90.00
#
_symmetry.space_group_name_H-M   'P 1'
#
loop_
_entity.id
_entity.type
_entity.pdbx_description
1 polymer ?
#
loop_
_entity_poly.entity_id
_entity_poly.type
_entity_poly.pdbx_seq_one_letter_code
_entity_poly.pdbx_strand_id
1 'polypeptide(L)'
;MDRTAVLAQLRTRFGRDPRLARVFDYVEANLKEVERFIKFALVGTLGAVVDFSVLNFGILVLGFSKPIANTFSFSAAVLNNFTWNRLWTFPEARDKPVLIQLAQFALVNIAGYFINQAIFLGLDYLILHRWGVLGYNLSKAIATLVVLFWNFGVNRVWTFGGI
;
A
#
# COMPACT_ATOMS: atom_id res chain seq x y z
N MET A 1 -5.99 21.45 -11.96
CA MET A 1 -4.96 22.19 -11.21
C MET A 1 -3.61 21.67 -11.68
N ASP A 2 -2.78 22.55 -12.25
CA ASP A 2 -1.48 22.17 -12.80
C ASP A 2 -0.55 21.71 -11.67
N ARG A 3 -0.01 20.48 -11.76
CA ARG A 3 0.70 19.80 -10.66
C ARG A 3 2.04 20.47 -10.38
N THR A 4 2.65 21.03 -11.42
CA THR A 4 3.85 21.86 -11.36
C THR A 4 3.59 23.16 -10.61
N ALA A 5 2.40 23.77 -10.77
CA ALA A 5 2.03 25.01 -10.09
C ALA A 5 1.92 24.84 -8.56
N VAL A 6 1.44 23.69 -8.08
CA VAL A 6 1.39 23.38 -6.64
C VAL A 6 2.78 23.22 -6.04
N LEU A 7 3.67 22.49 -6.72
CA LEU A 7 5.05 22.33 -6.27
C LEU A 7 5.81 23.66 -6.30
N ALA A 8 5.58 24.51 -7.31
CA ALA A 8 6.17 25.85 -7.37
C ALA A 8 5.72 26.72 -6.18
N GLN A 9 4.44 26.65 -5.78
CA GLN A 9 3.94 27.34 -4.59
C GLN A 9 4.53 26.77 -3.29
N LEU A 10 4.70 25.46 -3.20
CA LEU A 10 5.32 24.83 -2.01
C LEU A 10 6.82 25.12 -1.92
N ARG A 11 7.54 25.12 -3.05
CA ARG A 11 8.97 25.44 -3.12
C ARG A 11 9.23 26.90 -2.75
N THR A 12 8.41 27.83 -3.22
CA THR A 12 8.52 29.24 -2.81
C THR A 12 8.25 29.44 -1.31
N ARG A 13 7.36 28.63 -0.72
CA ARG A 13 7.02 28.70 0.71
C ARG A 13 8.03 28.00 1.63
N PHE A 14 8.63 26.90 1.21
CA PHE A 14 9.45 26.02 2.07
C PHE A 14 10.90 25.79 1.57
N GLY A 15 11.26 26.29 0.38
CA GLY A 15 12.55 26.02 -0.28
C GLY A 15 13.76 26.80 0.27
N ARG A 16 13.64 27.48 1.42
CA ARG A 16 14.77 28.15 2.07
C ARG A 16 15.72 27.17 2.79
N ASP A 17 15.27 25.95 3.08
CA ASP A 17 16.12 24.89 3.65
C ASP A 17 16.78 24.04 2.54
N PRO A 18 18.13 23.94 2.48
CA PRO A 18 18.85 23.11 1.51
C PRO A 18 18.46 21.62 1.51
N ARG A 19 17.96 21.11 2.64
CA ARG A 19 17.47 19.72 2.74
C ARG A 19 16.12 19.57 2.06
N LEU A 20 15.20 20.50 2.29
CA LEU A 20 13.88 20.49 1.67
C LEU A 20 13.96 20.76 0.17
N ALA A 21 14.86 21.64 -0.26
CA ALA A 21 15.11 21.91 -1.68
C ALA A 21 15.45 20.62 -2.46
N ARG A 22 16.34 19.78 -1.92
CA ARG A 22 16.68 18.48 -2.54
C ARG A 22 15.50 17.52 -2.62
N VAL A 23 14.64 17.50 -1.60
CA VAL A 23 13.42 16.68 -1.61
C VAL A 23 12.46 17.19 -2.67
N PHE A 24 12.25 18.50 -2.77
CA PHE A 24 11.40 19.08 -3.81
C PHE A 24 11.94 18.80 -5.21
N ASP A 25 13.24 18.97 -5.45
CA ASP A 25 13.87 18.68 -6.75
C ASP A 25 13.71 17.19 -7.13
N TYR A 26 13.87 16.28 -6.17
CA TYR A 26 13.65 14.85 -6.40
C TYR A 26 12.18 14.52 -6.70
N VAL A 27 11.25 15.09 -5.93
CA VAL A 27 9.81 14.89 -6.13
C VAL A 27 9.38 15.46 -7.48
N GLU A 28 9.86 16.64 -7.85
CA GLU A 28 9.59 17.29 -9.14
C GLU A 28 10.07 16.42 -10.31
N ALA A 29 11.29 15.86 -10.20
CA ALA A 29 11.83 14.92 -11.18
C ALA A 29 11.07 13.58 -11.27
N ASN A 30 10.38 13.16 -10.21
CA ASN A 30 9.72 11.85 -10.10
C ASN A 30 8.20 11.93 -9.83
N LEU A 31 7.57 13.06 -10.17
CA LEU A 31 6.16 13.36 -9.86
C LEU A 31 5.18 12.22 -10.20
N LYS A 32 5.38 11.57 -11.35
CA LYS A 32 4.52 10.48 -11.83
C LYS A 32 4.57 9.26 -10.89
N GLU A 33 5.75 8.91 -10.40
CA GLU A 33 5.91 7.76 -9.49
C GLU A 33 5.44 8.09 -8.07
N VAL A 34 5.65 9.32 -7.60
CA VAL A 34 5.08 9.79 -6.32
C VAL A 34 3.54 9.75 -6.35
N GLU A 35 2.93 10.20 -7.45
CA GLU A 35 1.48 10.11 -7.62
C GLU A 35 0.99 8.66 -7.60
N ARG A 36 1.67 7.76 -8.32
CA ARG A 36 1.35 6.32 -8.32
C ARG A 36 1.45 5.73 -6.92
N PHE A 37 2.49 6.08 -6.16
CA PHE A 37 2.64 5.64 -4.78
C PHE A 37 1.49 6.13 -3.89
N ILE A 38 1.13 7.42 -3.98
CA ILE A 38 0.02 7.99 -3.21
C ILE A 38 -1.29 7.30 -3.57
N LYS A 39 -1.60 7.12 -4.86
CA LYS A 39 -2.79 6.39 -5.31
C LYS A 39 -2.80 4.95 -4.80
N PHE A 40 -1.68 4.25 -4.88
CA PHE A 40 -1.55 2.89 -4.36
C PHE A 40 -1.86 2.82 -2.86
N ALA A 41 -1.30 3.73 -2.07
CA ALA A 41 -1.55 3.81 -0.63
C ALA A 41 -3.00 4.17 -0.30
N LEU A 42 -3.61 5.09 -1.05
CA LEU A 42 -5.03 5.46 -0.91
C LEU A 42 -5.94 4.28 -1.24
N VAL A 43 -5.68 3.58 -2.34
CA VAL A 43 -6.42 2.37 -2.73
C VAL A 43 -6.29 1.31 -1.65
N GLY A 44 -5.07 1.05 -1.14
CA GLY A 44 -4.86 0.09 -0.06
C GLY A 44 -5.64 0.44 1.21
N THR A 45 -5.68 1.73 1.57
CA THR A 45 -6.48 2.23 2.71
C THR A 45 -7.98 2.01 2.47
N LEU A 46 -8.46 2.30 1.26
CA LEU A 46 -9.85 2.05 0.87
C LEU A 46 -10.19 0.56 0.96
N GLY A 47 -9.29 -0.32 0.52
CA GLY A 47 -9.45 -1.77 0.67
C GLY A 47 -9.59 -2.21 2.12
N ALA A 48 -8.80 -1.63 3.04
CA ALA A 48 -8.94 -1.93 4.46
C ALA A 48 -10.33 -1.50 4.98
N VAL A 49 -10.82 -0.32 4.59
CA VAL A 49 -12.19 0.13 4.94
C VAL A 49 -13.24 -0.83 4.40
N VAL A 50 -13.11 -1.29 3.15
CA VAL A 50 -14.01 -2.27 2.54
C VAL A 50 -13.96 -3.60 3.32
N ASP A 51 -12.77 -4.08 3.68
CA ASP A 51 -12.60 -5.32 4.46
C ASP A 51 -13.36 -5.24 5.79
N PHE A 52 -13.10 -4.20 6.59
CA PHE A 52 -13.78 -4.00 7.86
C PHE A 52 -15.31 -3.87 7.69
N SER A 53 -15.77 -3.20 6.64
CA SER A 53 -17.21 -3.01 6.40
C SER A 53 -17.90 -4.33 6.04
N VAL A 54 -17.32 -5.10 5.12
CA VAL A 54 -17.88 -6.39 4.69
C VAL A 54 -17.82 -7.42 5.82
N LEU A 55 -16.74 -7.42 6.60
CA LEU A 55 -16.59 -8.30 7.77
C LEU A 55 -17.69 -8.04 8.80
N ASN A 56 -17.87 -6.78 9.20
CA ASN A 56 -18.89 -6.41 10.19
C ASN A 56 -20.31 -6.66 9.66
N PHE A 57 -20.57 -6.38 8.38
CA PHE A 57 -21.85 -6.70 7.77
C PHE A 57 -22.13 -8.21 7.79
N GLY A 58 -21.15 -9.04 7.41
CA GLY A 58 -21.29 -10.50 7.42
C GLY A 58 -21.56 -11.07 8.81
N ILE A 59 -20.89 -10.55 9.84
CA ILE A 59 -21.07 -11.02 11.22
C ILE A 59 -22.38 -10.50 11.83
N LEU A 60 -22.61 -9.19 11.76
CA LEU A 60 -23.69 -8.52 12.51
C LEU A 60 -25.05 -8.62 11.82
N VAL A 61 -25.07 -8.64 10.49
CA VAL A 61 -26.32 -8.62 9.71
C VAL A 61 -26.65 -10.01 9.17
N LEU A 62 -25.67 -10.73 8.62
CA LEU A 62 -25.89 -12.04 8.02
C LEU A 62 -25.69 -13.21 9.01
N GLY A 63 -25.14 -12.96 10.20
CA GLY A 63 -24.92 -13.99 11.21
C GLY A 63 -23.84 -15.02 10.82
N PHE A 64 -22.95 -14.69 9.88
CA PHE A 64 -21.88 -15.59 9.47
C PHE A 64 -20.87 -15.82 10.60
N SER A 65 -20.30 -17.03 10.63
CA SER A 65 -19.16 -17.30 11.50
C SER A 65 -17.97 -16.43 11.10
N LYS A 66 -17.14 -16.04 12.08
CA LYS A 66 -15.97 -15.17 11.86
C LYS A 66 -15.06 -15.64 10.71
N PRO A 67 -14.75 -16.95 10.55
CA PRO A 67 -13.89 -17.41 9.45
C PRO A 67 -14.53 -17.20 8.06
N ILE A 68 -15.84 -17.45 7.95
CA ILE A 68 -16.58 -17.29 6.69
C ILE A 68 -16.66 -15.81 6.32
N ALA A 69 -17.07 -14.96 7.27
CA ALA A 69 -17.14 -13.51 7.07
C ALA A 69 -15.78 -12.92 6.66
N ASN A 70 -14.70 -13.33 7.32
CA ASN A 70 -13.34 -12.90 7.01
C ASN A 70 -12.86 -13.34 5.61
N THR A 71 -13.27 -14.52 5.16
CA THR A 71 -12.91 -15.01 3.81
C THR A 71 -13.57 -14.15 2.73
N PHE A 72 -14.85 -13.82 2.89
CA PHE A 72 -15.57 -12.95 1.96
C PHE A 72 -15.06 -11.50 2.01
N SER A 73 -14.82 -10.97 3.21
CA SER A 73 -14.33 -9.59 3.37
C SER A 73 -12.94 -9.41 2.77
N PHE A 74 -12.02 -10.33 3.07
CA PHE A 74 -10.67 -10.31 2.53
C PHE A 74 -10.67 -10.42 1.01
N SER A 75 -11.50 -11.31 0.45
CA SER A 75 -11.64 -11.46 -1.00
C SER A 75 -12.17 -10.19 -1.65
N ALA A 76 -13.20 -9.56 -1.05
CA ALA A 76 -13.74 -8.29 -1.53
C ALA A 76 -12.70 -7.17 -1.49
N ALA A 77 -11.90 -7.09 -0.42
CA ALA A 77 -10.84 -6.11 -0.26
C ALA A 77 -9.71 -6.28 -1.29
N VAL A 78 -9.27 -7.52 -1.53
CA VAL A 78 -8.25 -7.83 -2.55
C VAL A 78 -8.75 -7.45 -3.94
N LEU A 79 -9.99 -7.82 -4.29
CA LEU A 79 -10.58 -7.48 -5.59
C LEU A 79 -10.76 -5.97 -5.75
N ASN A 80 -11.21 -5.27 -4.71
CA ASN A 80 -11.32 -3.81 -4.71
C ASN A 80 -9.95 -3.16 -4.95
N ASN A 81 -8.94 -3.60 -4.19
CA ASN A 81 -7.57 -3.07 -4.31
C ASN A 81 -6.97 -3.32 -5.68
N PHE A 82 -7.14 -4.53 -6.21
CA PHE A 82 -6.67 -4.87 -7.55
C PHE A 82 -7.36 -4.04 -8.62
N THR A 83 -8.69 -3.93 -8.54
CA THR A 83 -9.51 -3.19 -9.51
C THR A 83 -9.12 -1.72 -9.57
N TRP A 84 -9.03 -1.05 -8.42
CA TRP A 84 -8.63 0.36 -8.40
C TRP A 84 -7.17 0.57 -8.76
N ASN A 85 -6.25 -0.34 -8.40
CA ASN A 85 -4.88 -0.23 -8.86
C ASN A 85 -4.76 -0.38 -10.37
N ARG A 86 -5.51 -1.29 -10.99
CA ARG A 86 -5.52 -1.47 -12.44
C ARG A 86 -6.24 -0.35 -13.20
N LEU A 87 -7.33 0.18 -12.64
CA LEU A 87 -8.14 1.20 -13.32
C LEU A 87 -7.60 2.62 -13.10
N TRP A 88 -7.03 2.92 -11.93
CA TRP A 88 -6.70 4.29 -11.54
C TRP A 88 -5.20 4.52 -11.25
N THR A 89 -4.54 3.60 -10.54
CA THR A 89 -3.10 3.75 -10.23
C THR A 89 -2.23 3.49 -11.47
N PHE A 90 -2.52 2.42 -12.20
CA PHE A 90 -1.76 1.93 -13.35
C PHE A 90 -2.70 1.66 -14.55
N PRO A 91 -3.32 2.70 -15.13
CA PRO A 91 -4.25 2.53 -16.25
C PRO A 91 -3.59 1.86 -17.47
N GLU A 92 -2.27 1.96 -17.63
CA GLU A 92 -1.51 1.31 -18.70
C GLU A 92 -1.51 -0.23 -18.57
N ALA A 93 -1.78 -0.75 -17.38
CA ALA A 93 -1.81 -2.18 -17.13
C ALA A 93 -3.04 -2.88 -17.75
N ARG A 94 -3.97 -2.12 -18.35
CA ARG A 94 -5.23 -2.64 -18.90
C ARG A 94 -5.06 -3.51 -20.14
N ASP A 95 -3.94 -3.40 -20.82
CA ASP A 95 -3.65 -4.15 -22.05
C ASP A 95 -3.24 -5.60 -21.78
N LYS A 96 -2.99 -5.96 -20.50
CA LYS A 96 -2.59 -7.30 -20.10
C LYS A 96 -3.77 -8.13 -19.54
N PRO A 97 -3.70 -9.47 -19.62
CA PRO A 97 -4.72 -10.36 -19.10
C PRO A 97 -4.96 -10.17 -17.60
N VAL A 98 -6.23 -9.95 -17.24
CA VAL A 98 -6.67 -9.66 -15.86
C VAL A 98 -6.26 -10.75 -14.88
N LEU A 99 -6.44 -12.02 -15.24
CA LEU A 99 -6.18 -13.15 -14.34
C LEU A 99 -4.69 -13.29 -14.00
N ILE A 100 -3.81 -13.04 -14.96
CA ILE A 100 -2.35 -13.09 -14.74
C ILE A 100 -1.95 -11.98 -13.75
N GLN A 101 -2.45 -10.76 -13.96
CA GLN A 101 -2.16 -9.64 -13.06
C GLN A 101 -2.74 -9.85 -11.67
N LEU A 102 -3.93 -10.43 -11.56
CA LEU A 102 -4.54 -10.74 -10.26
C LEU A 102 -3.70 -11.79 -9.52
N ALA A 103 -3.22 -12.83 -10.21
CA ALA A 103 -2.34 -13.84 -9.62
C ALA A 103 -1.00 -13.23 -9.20
N GLN A 104 -0.37 -12.41 -10.04
CA GLN A 104 0.85 -11.68 -9.68
C GLN A 104 0.64 -10.77 -8.47
N PHE A 105 -0.44 -9.97 -8.47
CA PHE A 105 -0.79 -9.11 -7.34
C PHE A 105 -0.97 -9.91 -6.05
N ALA A 106 -1.69 -11.03 -6.11
CA ALA A 106 -1.87 -11.92 -4.96
C ALA A 106 -0.55 -12.48 -4.46
N LEU A 107 0.32 -12.97 -5.35
CA LEU A 107 1.65 -13.49 -5.00
C LEU A 107 2.53 -12.42 -4.34
N VAL A 108 2.53 -11.19 -4.86
CA VAL A 108 3.29 -10.07 -4.26
C VAL A 108 2.79 -9.76 -2.86
N ASN A 109 1.47 -9.72 -2.64
CA ASN A 109 0.89 -9.46 -1.32
C ASN A 109 1.16 -10.59 -0.33
N ILE A 110 1.12 -11.86 -0.78
CA ILE A 110 1.46 -13.03 0.04
C ILE A 110 2.94 -12.98 0.44
N ALA A 111 3.85 -12.70 -0.51
CA ALA A 111 5.26 -12.52 -0.22
C ALA A 111 5.48 -11.35 0.76
N GLY A 112 4.79 -10.24 0.54
CA GLY A 112 4.78 -9.07 1.42
C GLY A 112 4.33 -9.42 2.84
N TYR A 113 3.32 -10.28 3.00
CA TYR A 113 2.89 -10.77 4.32
C TYR A 113 4.01 -11.53 5.04
N PHE A 114 4.72 -12.43 4.35
CA PHE A 114 5.85 -13.15 4.96
C PHE A 114 7.02 -12.24 5.32
N ILE A 115 7.33 -11.26 4.47
CA ILE A 115 8.32 -10.22 4.77
C ILE A 115 7.88 -9.41 6.01
N ASN A 116 6.59 -9.05 6.10
CA ASN A 116 6.05 -8.34 7.26
C ASN A 116 6.27 -9.16 8.52
N GLN A 117 5.94 -10.45 8.47
CA GLN A 117 6.10 -11.35 9.62
C GLN A 117 7.56 -11.52 10.03
N ALA A 118 8.47 -11.71 9.07
CA ALA A 118 9.89 -11.86 9.37
C ALA A 118 10.48 -10.61 10.04
N ILE A 119 10.15 -9.42 9.51
CA ILE A 119 10.62 -8.15 10.10
C ILE A 119 9.97 -7.90 11.45
N PHE A 120 8.66 -8.13 11.58
CA PHE A 120 7.94 -7.92 12.83
C PHE A 120 8.49 -8.79 13.95
N LEU A 121 8.56 -10.11 13.74
CA LEU A 121 9.05 -11.05 14.76
C LEU A 121 10.54 -10.85 15.03
N GLY A 122 11.35 -10.57 13.99
CA GLY A 122 12.77 -10.32 14.14
C GLY A 122 13.08 -9.06 14.96
N LEU A 123 12.44 -7.93 14.64
CA LEU A 123 12.63 -6.68 15.38
C LEU A 123 12.11 -6.78 16.81
N ASP A 124 10.93 -7.38 17.00
CA ASP A 124 10.33 -7.54 18.31
C ASP A 124 11.21 -8.41 19.20
N TYR A 125 11.63 -9.58 18.72
CA TYR A 125 12.44 -10.51 19.51
C TYR A 125 13.87 -10.00 19.78
N LEU A 126 14.54 -9.42 18.77
CA LEU A 126 15.97 -9.11 18.85
C LEU A 126 16.28 -7.73 19.43
N ILE A 127 15.42 -6.74 19.19
CA ILE A 127 15.74 -5.33 19.47
C ILE A 127 14.77 -4.72 20.47
N LEU A 128 13.47 -4.93 20.27
CA LEU A 128 12.42 -4.15 20.92
C LEU A 128 11.67 -4.89 22.03
N HIS A 129 12.03 -6.15 22.31
CA HIS A 129 11.33 -7.01 23.28
C HIS A 129 11.19 -6.37 24.68
N ARG A 130 12.17 -5.53 25.08
CA ARG A 130 12.22 -4.89 26.41
C ARG A 130 11.27 -3.71 26.55
N TRP A 131 10.68 -3.25 25.44
CA TRP A 131 9.83 -2.06 25.39
C TRP A 131 8.34 -2.41 25.54
N GLY A 132 8.02 -3.69 25.80
CA GLY A 132 6.68 -4.18 26.05
C GLY A 132 5.72 -3.81 24.92
N VAL A 133 4.60 -3.17 25.26
CA VAL A 133 3.56 -2.78 24.30
C VAL A 133 4.08 -1.84 23.20
N LEU A 134 4.99 -0.93 23.53
CA LEU A 134 5.55 -0.01 22.55
C LEU A 134 6.48 -0.73 21.56
N GLY A 135 7.19 -1.77 22.03
CA GLY A 135 8.17 -2.51 21.23
C GLY A 135 7.56 -3.28 20.07
N TYR A 136 6.55 -4.10 20.33
CA TYR A 136 5.91 -4.88 19.27
C TYR A 136 5.11 -3.97 18.32
N ASN A 137 4.47 -2.91 18.82
CA ASN A 137 3.75 -1.96 17.97
C ASN A 137 4.69 -1.22 17.02
N LEU A 138 5.86 -0.79 17.50
CA LEU A 138 6.89 -0.16 16.67
C LEU A 138 7.46 -1.14 15.65
N SER A 139 7.74 -2.38 16.05
CA SER A 139 8.17 -3.46 15.15
C SER A 139 7.16 -3.69 14.03
N LYS A 140 5.86 -3.71 14.37
CA LYS A 140 4.77 -3.90 13.40
C LYS A 140 4.63 -2.71 12.47
N ALA A 141 4.78 -1.50 12.98
CA ALA A 141 4.75 -0.28 12.17
C ALA A 141 5.90 -0.26 11.15
N ILE A 142 7.14 -0.53 11.58
CA ILE A 142 8.31 -0.61 10.69
C ILE A 142 8.12 -1.70 9.63
N ALA A 143 7.71 -2.90 10.04
CA ALA A 143 7.45 -4.00 9.11
C ALA A 143 6.39 -3.63 8.05
N THR A 144 5.33 -2.94 8.47
CA THR A 144 4.25 -2.50 7.57
C THR A 144 4.72 -1.43 6.59
N LEU A 145 5.54 -0.48 7.04
CA LEU A 145 6.12 0.53 6.15
C LEU A 145 7.05 -0.11 5.12
N VAL A 146 7.95 -1.01 5.52
CA VAL A 146 8.84 -1.71 4.59
C VAL A 146 8.04 -2.50 3.55
N VAL A 147 7.00 -3.22 3.99
CA VAL A 147 6.16 -4.02 3.11
C VAL A 147 5.30 -3.17 2.19
N LEU A 148 4.90 -1.96 2.60
CA LEU A 148 4.24 -1.01 1.71
C LEU A 148 5.14 -0.66 0.50
N PHE A 149 6.42 -0.35 0.74
CA PHE A 149 7.37 -0.06 -0.33
C PHE A 149 7.66 -1.28 -1.21
N TRP A 150 7.81 -2.46 -0.60
CA TRP A 150 7.94 -3.73 -1.34
C TRP A 150 6.73 -3.97 -2.25
N ASN A 151 5.52 -3.91 -1.69
CA ASN A 151 4.29 -4.15 -2.43
C ASN A 151 4.13 -3.15 -3.58
N PHE A 152 4.39 -1.86 -3.33
CA PHE A 152 4.33 -0.85 -4.39
C PHE A 152 5.36 -1.12 -5.48
N GLY A 153 6.64 -1.29 -5.11
CA GLY A 153 7.74 -1.43 -6.06
C GLY A 153 7.60 -2.68 -6.94
N VAL A 154 7.32 -3.83 -6.34
CA VAL A 154 7.18 -5.09 -7.10
C VAL A 154 5.92 -5.07 -7.94
N ASN A 155 4.78 -4.58 -7.43
CA ASN A 155 3.58 -4.47 -8.27
C ASN A 155 3.77 -3.47 -9.41
N ARG A 156 4.50 -2.38 -9.19
CA ARG A 156 4.82 -1.39 -10.23
C ARG A 156 5.64 -1.99 -11.38
N VAL A 157 6.65 -2.81 -11.06
CA VAL A 157 7.60 -3.35 -12.05
C VAL A 157 7.10 -4.66 -12.67
N TRP A 158 6.48 -5.55 -11.89
CA TRP A 158 6.14 -6.90 -12.32
C TRP A 158 4.66 -7.09 -12.67
N THR A 159 3.76 -6.66 -11.78
CA THR A 159 2.31 -6.88 -11.93
C THR A 159 1.69 -5.92 -12.97
N PHE A 160 1.97 -4.64 -12.81
CA PHE A 160 1.42 -3.55 -13.61
C PHE A 160 2.47 -2.92 -14.53
N GLY A 161 3.69 -3.44 -14.52
CA GLY A 161 4.78 -2.98 -15.39
C GLY A 161 4.48 -3.32 -16.83
N GLY A 162 4.55 -2.33 -17.71
CA GLY A 162 4.25 -2.42 -19.13
C GLY A 162 4.45 -1.02 -19.68
N ILE A 163 5.53 -0.86 -20.44
CA ILE A 163 6.29 0.37 -20.76
C ILE A 163 7.28 0.76 -19.65
#